data_AF-A0A9X8VDT1-F1
#
_entry.id   AF-A0A9X8VDT1-F1
#
_cell.length_a   1.000
_cell.length_b   1.000
_cell.length_c   1.000
_cell.angle_alpha   90.00
_cell.angle_beta   90.00
_cell.angle_gamma   90.00
#
_symmetry.space_group_name_H-M   'P 1'
#
loop_
_entity.id
_entity.type
_entity.pdbx_description
1 polymer ?
#
loop_
_entity_poly.entity_id
_entity_poly.type
_entity_poly.pdbx_seq_one_letter_code
_entity_poly.pdbx_strand_id
1 'polypeptide(L)'
;LPLAQALRSHFELTQNTTPIVDKYAALSRDETLIGLLADKAALQHYAHNTPIVDMVRQAPADLSAEQLIGLLRPLTPRLYSIASSQAENESEVHITVGVVRYDIDGRARSGGASGFLADRLEEDGDVRVFIEHNDNFRLPANPETPVIMIGPGTGIAPFRAFMQQRDADGAGGKNWLFFGNPHFTEDFLYQ
;
A
#
# COMPACT_ATOMS: atom_id res chain seq x y z
N LEU A 1 -17.33 4.32 20.27
CA LEU A 1 -15.98 3.72 20.28
C LEU A 1 -15.01 4.71 20.92
N PRO A 2 -14.06 4.29 21.75
CA PRO A 2 -12.96 5.14 22.18
C PRO A 2 -12.19 5.71 20.98
N LEU A 3 -11.74 6.97 21.05
CA LEU A 3 -11.10 7.67 19.92
C LEU A 3 -9.90 6.88 19.37
N ALA A 4 -9.01 6.40 20.24
CA ALA A 4 -7.84 5.62 19.83
C ALA A 4 -8.20 4.31 19.10
N GLN A 5 -9.35 3.70 19.39
CA GLN A 5 -9.82 2.53 18.66
C GLN A 5 -10.41 2.93 17.30
N ALA A 6 -11.16 4.04 17.25
CA ALA A 6 -11.69 4.57 16.00
C ALA A 6 -10.56 4.90 15.01
N LEU A 7 -9.53 5.62 15.47
CA LEU A 7 -8.38 6.02 14.65
C LEU A 7 -7.56 4.85 14.12
N ARG A 8 -7.42 3.76 14.90
CA ARG A 8 -6.67 2.57 14.48
C ARG A 8 -7.40 1.73 13.43
N SER A 9 -8.72 1.64 13.51
CA SER A 9 -9.48 0.63 12.75
C SER A 9 -10.38 1.19 11.66
N HIS A 10 -10.71 2.49 11.70
CA HIS A 10 -11.75 3.07 10.84
C HIS A 10 -11.31 4.28 10.03
N PHE A 11 -10.15 4.88 10.30
CA PHE A 11 -9.69 6.10 9.63
C PHE A 11 -8.30 5.96 9.00
N GLU A 12 -8.12 6.62 7.86
CA GLU A 12 -6.84 6.72 7.16
C GLU A 12 -5.96 7.77 7.83
N LEU A 13 -4.77 7.36 8.29
CA LEU A 13 -3.81 8.22 8.99
C LEU A 13 -2.50 8.41 8.21
N THR A 14 -2.25 7.59 7.19
CA THR A 14 -0.95 7.49 6.50
C THR A 14 -0.94 8.14 5.12
N GLN A 15 -2.06 8.74 4.70
CA GLN A 15 -2.20 9.41 3.41
C GLN A 15 -2.84 10.79 3.63
N ASN A 16 -2.01 11.83 3.56
CA ASN A 16 -2.48 13.19 3.59
C ASN A 16 -3.00 13.62 2.20
N THR A 17 -3.90 14.60 2.17
CA THR A 17 -4.57 15.04 0.93
C THR A 17 -4.89 16.53 1.02
N THR A 18 -5.01 17.21 -0.12
CA THR A 18 -5.32 18.64 -0.13
C THR A 18 -6.61 19.00 0.62
N PRO A 19 -7.71 18.20 0.59
CA PRO A 19 -8.90 18.51 1.39
C PRO A 19 -8.69 18.34 2.90
N ILE A 20 -7.76 17.48 3.34
CA ILE A 20 -7.41 17.35 4.76
C ILE A 20 -6.64 18.59 5.20
N VAL A 21 -5.66 19.03 4.41
CA VAL A 21 -4.86 20.23 4.71
C VAL A 21 -5.76 21.47 4.78
N ASP A 22 -6.66 21.65 3.81
CA ASP A 22 -7.64 22.76 3.78
C ASP A 22 -8.51 22.81 5.05
N LYS A 23 -9.20 21.71 5.36
CA LYS A 23 -10.04 21.65 6.56
C LYS A 23 -9.22 21.83 7.84
N TYR A 24 -7.99 21.30 7.90
CA TYR A 24 -7.14 21.46 9.07
C TYR A 24 -6.67 22.90 9.23
N ALA A 25 -6.27 23.58 8.14
CA ALA A 25 -5.90 25.00 8.15
C ALA A 25 -7.03 25.89 8.70
N ALA A 26 -8.28 25.61 8.32
CA ALA A 26 -9.44 26.33 8.85
C ALA A 26 -9.65 26.11 10.36
N LEU A 27 -9.33 24.93 10.89
CA LEU A 27 -9.46 24.60 12.31
C LEU A 27 -8.29 25.13 13.14
N SER A 28 -7.05 24.93 12.66
CA SER A 28 -5.83 25.35 13.36
C SER A 28 -5.60 26.86 13.29
N ARG A 29 -6.14 27.52 12.25
CA ARG A 29 -5.88 28.92 11.91
C ARG A 29 -4.39 29.23 11.73
N ASP A 30 -3.61 28.22 11.36
CA ASP A 30 -2.18 28.37 11.10
C ASP A 30 -1.97 29.17 9.81
N GLU A 31 -1.24 30.28 9.91
CA GLU A 31 -1.02 31.21 8.80
C GLU A 31 -0.24 30.55 7.64
N THR A 32 0.67 29.62 7.95
CA THR A 32 1.45 28.92 6.93
C THR A 32 0.55 28.00 6.12
N LEU A 33 -0.28 27.20 6.79
CA LEU A 33 -1.23 26.31 6.13
C LEU A 33 -2.30 27.08 5.36
N ILE A 34 -2.80 28.19 5.90
CA ILE A 34 -3.73 29.08 5.18
C ILE A 34 -3.07 29.65 3.92
N GLY A 35 -1.80 30.08 4.02
CA GLY A 35 -1.03 30.59 2.88
C GLY A 35 -0.90 29.57 1.74
N LEU A 36 -0.76 28.28 2.07
CA LEU A 36 -0.69 27.21 1.07
C LEU A 36 -1.98 27.07 0.25
N LEU A 37 -3.14 27.48 0.77
CA LEU A 37 -4.42 27.35 0.07
C LEU A 37 -4.53 28.26 -1.17
N ALA A 38 -3.71 29.31 -1.24
CA ALA A 38 -3.66 30.20 -2.38
C ALA A 38 -2.94 29.59 -3.60
N ASP A 39 -2.11 28.56 -3.41
CA ASP A 39 -1.34 27.90 -4.47
C ASP A 39 -1.64 26.40 -4.50
N LYS A 40 -2.38 25.98 -5.53
CA LYS A 40 -2.77 24.59 -5.73
C LYS A 40 -1.57 23.64 -5.85
N ALA A 41 -0.49 24.05 -6.53
CA ALA A 41 0.69 23.22 -6.71
C ALA A 41 1.44 23.06 -5.39
N ALA A 42 1.60 24.16 -4.64
CA ALA A 42 2.21 24.13 -3.31
C ALA A 42 1.40 23.26 -2.33
N LEU A 43 0.07 23.37 -2.34
CA LEU A 43 -0.83 22.56 -1.50
C LEU A 43 -0.74 21.07 -1.84
N GLN A 44 -0.71 20.71 -3.13
CA GLN A 44 -0.54 19.32 -3.57
C GLN A 44 0.82 18.78 -3.15
N HIS A 45 1.88 19.56 -3.34
CA HIS A 45 3.22 19.19 -2.92
C HIS A 45 3.31 19.00 -1.40
N TYR A 46 2.73 19.91 -0.61
CA TYR A 46 2.68 19.81 0.85
C TYR A 46 1.93 18.56 1.31
N ALA A 47 0.74 18.32 0.75
CA ALA A 47 -0.07 17.15 1.09
C ALA A 47 0.62 15.82 0.72
N HIS A 48 1.37 15.78 -0.38
CA HIS A 48 2.10 14.58 -0.78
C HIS A 48 3.29 14.28 0.13
N ASN A 49 4.02 15.32 0.55
CA ASN A 49 5.29 15.16 1.26
C ASN A 49 5.18 15.29 2.78
N THR A 50 4.04 15.74 3.32
CA THR A 50 3.85 15.96 4.75
C THR A 50 2.75 15.04 5.28
N PRO A 51 3.08 13.98 6.04
CA PRO A 51 2.09 13.12 6.66
C PRO A 51 1.17 13.89 7.61
N ILE A 52 -0.05 13.40 7.83
CA ILE A 52 -1.06 14.06 8.69
C ILE A 52 -0.50 14.35 10.09
N VAL A 53 0.20 13.38 10.68
CA VAL A 53 0.80 13.52 12.01
C VAL A 53 1.90 14.58 12.06
N ASP A 54 2.62 14.79 10.96
CA ASP A 54 3.67 15.80 10.88
C ASP A 54 3.09 17.20 10.61
N MET A 55 2.03 17.30 9.79
CA MET A 55 1.26 18.54 9.63
C MET A 55 0.72 19.04 10.97
N VAL A 56 0.09 18.16 11.76
CA VAL A 56 -0.43 18.51 13.10
C VAL A 56 0.69 18.88 14.06
N ARG A 57 1.88 18.27 13.93
CA ARG A 57 3.04 18.60 14.75
C ARG A 57 3.63 19.97 14.41
N GLN A 58 3.65 20.33 13.12
CA GLN A 58 4.17 21.61 12.63
C GLN A 58 3.24 22.78 12.96
N ALA A 59 1.93 22.55 12.96
CA ALA A 59 0.91 23.54 13.26
C ALA A 59 -0.04 23.07 14.38
N PRO A 60 0.44 22.94 15.64
CA PRO A 60 -0.37 22.40 16.74
C PRO A 60 -1.65 23.19 16.97
N ALA A 61 -2.76 22.48 17.17
CA ALA A 61 -4.05 23.07 17.47
C ALA A 61 -4.88 22.15 18.38
N ASP A 62 -5.66 22.74 19.29
CA ASP A 62 -6.60 22.02 20.12
C ASP A 62 -7.83 21.61 19.29
N LEU A 63 -8.01 20.30 19.10
CA LEU A 63 -9.14 19.71 18.39
C LEU A 63 -9.99 18.85 19.33
N SER A 64 -11.31 18.98 19.22
CA SER A 64 -12.21 17.96 19.77
C SER A 64 -12.06 16.63 19.02
N ALA A 65 -12.48 15.53 19.64
CA ALA A 65 -12.47 14.22 19.02
C ALA A 65 -13.28 14.20 17.71
N GLU A 66 -14.44 14.87 17.71
CA GLU A 66 -15.36 15.00 16.58
C GLU A 66 -14.74 15.80 15.43
N GLN A 67 -14.03 16.89 15.76
CA GLN A 67 -13.30 17.68 14.78
C GLN A 67 -12.20 16.83 14.12
N LEU A 68 -11.41 16.11 14.91
CA LEU A 68 -10.34 15.26 14.38
C LEU A 68 -10.89 14.18 13.44
N ILE A 69 -11.91 13.43 13.84
CA ILE A 69 -12.48 12.38 12.97
C ILE A 69 -13.18 12.97 11.73
N GLY A 70 -13.74 14.18 11.82
CA GLY A 70 -14.36 14.89 10.70
C GLY A 70 -13.38 15.34 9.62
N LEU A 71 -12.07 15.40 9.94
CA LEU A 71 -10.99 15.65 8.99
C LEU A 71 -10.65 14.40 8.17
N LEU A 72 -10.66 13.24 8.83
CA LEU A 72 -10.06 12.02 8.30
C LEU A 72 -11.00 11.30 7.33
N ARG A 73 -10.39 10.57 6.39
CA ARG A 73 -11.13 9.68 5.49
C ARG A 73 -11.31 8.31 6.14
N PRO A 74 -12.36 7.56 5.78
CA PRO A 74 -12.48 6.17 6.17
C PRO A 74 -11.25 5.35 5.72
N LEU A 75 -10.84 4.40 6.55
CA LEU A 75 -9.79 3.44 6.21
C LEU A 75 -10.29 2.48 5.12
N THR A 76 -9.51 2.31 4.06
CA THR A 76 -9.80 1.37 2.97
C THR A 76 -8.77 0.23 2.91
N PRO A 77 -9.17 -0.97 2.47
CA PRO A 77 -8.24 -2.07 2.27
C PRO A 77 -7.23 -1.74 1.15
N ARG A 78 -6.06 -2.40 1.20
CA ARG A 78 -5.06 -2.36 0.13
C ARG A 78 -5.07 -3.66 -0.64
N LEU A 79 -4.97 -3.56 -1.96
CA LEU A 79 -4.84 -4.71 -2.84
C LEU A 79 -3.37 -5.05 -3.03
N TYR A 80 -3.08 -6.35 -2.98
CA TYR A 80 -1.78 -6.92 -3.31
C TYR A 80 -2.03 -8.03 -4.33
N SER A 81 -1.21 -8.08 -5.38
CA SER A 81 -1.27 -9.20 -6.33
C SER A 81 -0.89 -10.49 -5.60
N ILE A 82 -1.72 -11.51 -5.77
CA ILE A 82 -1.45 -12.85 -5.24
C ILE A 82 -0.20 -13.39 -5.94
N ALA A 83 0.75 -13.86 -5.12
CA ALA A 83 2.02 -14.39 -5.55
C ALA A 83 2.09 -15.92 -5.50
N SER A 84 0.97 -16.60 -5.23
CA SER A 84 0.84 -18.06 -5.23
C SER A 84 -0.24 -18.59 -6.17
N SER A 85 -0.08 -19.84 -6.61
CA SER A 85 -1.18 -20.65 -7.13
C SER A 85 -1.67 -21.61 -6.05
N GLN A 86 -2.99 -21.83 -5.97
CA GLN A 86 -3.59 -22.85 -5.11
C GLN A 86 -3.35 -24.28 -5.60
N ALA A 87 -2.98 -24.48 -6.88
CA ALA A 87 -2.55 -25.79 -7.37
C ALA A 87 -1.25 -26.26 -6.69
N GLU A 88 -0.44 -25.32 -6.22
CA GLU A 88 0.81 -25.56 -5.50
C GLU A 88 0.66 -25.33 -3.98
N ASN A 89 -0.15 -24.36 -3.56
CA ASN A 89 -0.22 -23.89 -2.17
C ASN A 89 -1.63 -24.01 -1.56
N GLU A 90 -2.43 -24.99 -1.98
CA GLU A 90 -3.74 -25.38 -1.44
C GLU A 90 -4.52 -24.29 -0.67
N SER A 91 -4.33 -24.23 0.65
CA SER A 91 -5.05 -23.39 1.60
C SER A 91 -4.40 -22.02 1.89
N GLU A 92 -3.31 -21.69 1.21
CA GLU A 92 -2.50 -20.49 1.46
C GLU A 92 -2.64 -19.45 0.34
N VAL A 93 -2.52 -18.18 0.75
CA VAL A 93 -2.36 -17.05 -0.17
C VAL A 93 -1.06 -16.35 0.13
N HIS A 94 -0.17 -16.26 -0.85
CA HIS A 94 1.09 -15.53 -0.73
C HIS A 94 0.95 -14.18 -1.41
N ILE A 95 1.64 -13.17 -0.90
CA ILE A 95 1.69 -11.83 -1.47
C ILE A 95 3.13 -11.29 -1.42
N THR A 96 3.49 -10.43 -2.36
CA THR A 96 4.77 -9.71 -2.35
C THR A 96 4.55 -8.27 -1.91
N VAL A 97 5.02 -7.90 -0.72
CA VAL A 97 4.75 -6.59 -0.11
C VAL A 97 6.01 -5.73 -0.11
N GLY A 98 6.02 -4.70 -0.94
CA GLY A 98 6.97 -3.60 -0.81
C GLY A 98 6.58 -2.71 0.37
N VAL A 99 7.37 -2.73 1.45
CA VAL A 99 7.09 -1.92 2.63
C VAL A 99 7.47 -0.47 2.37
N VAL A 100 6.48 0.41 2.43
CA VAL A 100 6.71 1.85 2.29
C VAL A 100 7.33 2.34 3.59
N ARG A 101 8.57 2.83 3.53
CA ARG A 101 9.31 3.40 4.65
C ARG A 101 9.96 4.70 4.21
N TYR A 102 9.92 5.70 5.08
CA TYR A 102 10.58 7.00 4.88
C TYR A 102 10.75 7.68 6.24
N ASP A 103 11.46 8.80 6.26
CA ASP A 103 11.74 9.58 7.47
C ASP A 103 11.27 11.02 7.30
N ILE A 104 10.73 11.61 8.37
CA ILE A 104 10.40 13.04 8.45
C ILE A 104 11.01 13.60 9.73
N ASP A 105 12.03 14.43 9.60
CA ASP A 105 12.79 15.06 10.70
C ASP A 105 13.28 14.06 11.76
N GLY A 106 13.91 12.96 11.33
CA GLY A 106 14.44 11.91 12.20
C GLY A 106 13.35 11.01 12.82
N ARG A 107 12.12 11.08 12.32
CA ARG A 107 11.02 10.21 12.75
C ARG A 107 10.63 9.27 11.62
N ALA A 108 10.84 7.98 11.84
CA ALA A 108 10.42 6.94 10.93
C ALA A 108 8.90 6.99 10.65
N ARG A 109 8.55 6.79 9.39
CA ARG A 109 7.19 6.70 8.87
C ARG A 109 7.05 5.45 8.01
N SER A 110 5.85 4.90 7.99
CA SER A 110 5.54 3.73 7.18
C SER A 110 4.19 3.88 6.48
N GLY A 111 3.99 3.13 5.40
CA GLY A 111 2.66 2.91 4.85
C GLY A 111 1.73 2.22 5.87
N GLY A 112 0.44 2.52 5.81
CA GLY A 112 -0.56 1.95 6.73
C GLY A 112 -0.65 0.42 6.64
N ALA A 113 -1.00 -0.10 5.47
CA ALA A 113 -1.17 -1.55 5.26
C ALA A 113 0.17 -2.31 5.20
N SER A 114 1.15 -1.82 4.43
CA SER A 114 2.42 -2.53 4.29
C SER A 114 3.25 -2.52 5.57
N GLY A 115 3.27 -1.42 6.32
CA GLY A 115 3.88 -1.40 7.66
C GLY A 115 3.07 -2.19 8.70
N PHE A 116 1.77 -2.42 8.50
CA PHE A 116 1.00 -3.29 9.39
C PHE A 116 1.43 -4.74 9.19
N LEU A 117 1.45 -5.21 7.95
CA LEU A 117 1.85 -6.57 7.61
C LEU A 117 3.30 -6.87 8.01
N ALA A 118 4.21 -5.90 7.89
CA ALA A 118 5.63 -6.11 8.17
C ALA A 118 6.03 -5.97 9.65
N ASP A 119 5.40 -5.04 10.38
CA ASP A 119 5.92 -4.63 11.70
C ASP A 119 4.94 -4.84 12.86
N ARG A 120 3.64 -5.03 12.59
CA ARG A 120 2.59 -5.06 13.62
C ARG A 120 1.82 -6.36 13.69
N LEU A 121 1.75 -7.08 12.57
CA LEU A 121 1.17 -8.42 12.54
C LEU A 121 2.23 -9.39 13.07
N GLU A 122 1.93 -10.05 14.18
CA GLU A 122 2.76 -11.14 14.70
C GLU A 122 2.54 -12.41 13.86
N GLU A 123 3.50 -13.33 13.89
CA GLU A 123 3.31 -14.67 13.32
C GLU A 123 2.05 -15.32 13.90
N ASP A 124 1.31 -16.06 13.05
CA ASP A 124 -0.01 -16.63 13.35
C ASP A 124 -1.09 -15.62 13.76
N GLY A 125 -0.85 -14.32 13.58
CA GLY A 125 -1.80 -13.25 13.87
C GLY A 125 -2.96 -13.19 12.87
N ASP A 126 -4.12 -12.71 13.34
CA ASP A 126 -5.31 -12.58 12.52
C ASP A 126 -5.22 -11.41 11.52
N VAL A 127 -5.56 -11.67 10.26
CA VAL A 127 -5.69 -10.67 9.21
C VAL A 127 -7.02 -10.80 8.48
N ARG A 128 -7.70 -9.68 8.27
CA ARG A 128 -8.94 -9.63 7.48
C ARG A 128 -8.58 -9.53 6.00
N VAL A 129 -8.98 -10.53 5.23
CA VAL A 129 -8.68 -10.65 3.79
C VAL A 129 -9.95 -10.87 2.98
N PHE A 130 -9.87 -10.57 1.69
CA PHE A 130 -10.87 -10.92 0.68
C PHE A 130 -10.17 -11.04 -0.69
N ILE A 131 -10.84 -11.67 -1.66
CA ILE A 131 -10.33 -11.83 -3.02
C ILE A 131 -11.00 -10.83 -3.95
N GLU A 132 -10.19 -9.93 -4.53
CA GLU A 132 -10.59 -9.07 -5.64
C GLU A 132 -10.30 -9.81 -6.97
N HIS A 133 -11.33 -10.30 -7.63
CA HIS A 133 -11.18 -11.07 -8.87
C HIS A 133 -10.80 -10.16 -10.05
N ASN A 134 -9.87 -10.60 -10.90
CA ASN A 134 -9.45 -9.88 -12.10
C ASN A 134 -9.37 -10.78 -13.34
N ASP A 135 -10.48 -10.97 -14.04
CA ASP A 135 -10.54 -11.89 -15.20
C ASP A 135 -9.80 -11.38 -16.44
N ASN A 136 -9.35 -10.12 -16.44
CA ASN A 136 -8.52 -9.55 -17.50
C ASN A 136 -7.02 -9.87 -17.32
N PHE A 137 -6.63 -10.51 -16.22
CA PHE A 137 -5.24 -10.90 -15.96
C PHE A 137 -5.17 -12.39 -15.58
N ARG A 138 -5.03 -13.24 -16.60
CA ARG A 138 -5.08 -14.70 -16.50
C ARG A 138 -4.04 -15.35 -17.40
N LEU A 139 -3.64 -16.57 -17.05
CA LEU A 139 -2.95 -17.45 -17.98
C LEU A 139 -3.87 -17.80 -19.17
N PRO A 140 -3.32 -18.05 -20.37
CA PRO A 140 -4.08 -18.58 -21.48
C PRO A 140 -4.68 -19.94 -21.13
N ALA A 141 -5.89 -20.22 -21.61
CA ALA A 141 -6.54 -21.52 -21.41
C ALA A 141 -5.78 -22.68 -22.09
N ASN A 142 -5.03 -22.41 -23.16
CA ASN A 142 -4.20 -23.41 -23.83
C ASN A 142 -2.81 -23.47 -23.19
N PRO A 143 -2.41 -24.59 -22.56
CA PRO A 143 -1.13 -24.72 -21.85
C PRO A 143 0.10 -24.63 -22.76
N GLU A 144 -0.06 -24.81 -24.08
CA GLU A 144 1.03 -24.70 -25.06
C GLU A 144 1.28 -23.25 -25.50
N THR A 145 0.41 -22.31 -25.13
CA THR A 145 0.55 -20.91 -25.54
C THR A 145 1.77 -20.28 -24.84
N PRO A 146 2.70 -19.65 -25.58
CA PRO A 146 3.81 -18.92 -24.98
C PRO A 146 3.32 -17.71 -24.17
N VAL A 147 3.96 -17.44 -23.03
CA VAL A 147 3.64 -16.30 -22.17
C VAL A 147 4.89 -15.44 -21.94
N ILE A 148 4.75 -14.14 -22.15
CA ILE A 148 5.75 -13.13 -21.83
C ILE A 148 5.26 -12.33 -20.63
N MET A 149 6.08 -12.27 -19.61
CA MET A 149 5.80 -11.65 -18.32
C MET A 149 6.77 -10.50 -18.10
N ILE A 150 6.26 -9.32 -17.78
CA ILE A 150 7.08 -8.11 -17.58
C ILE A 150 6.67 -7.51 -16.24
N GLY A 151 7.52 -7.66 -15.22
CA GLY A 151 7.18 -7.33 -13.84
C GLY A 151 8.38 -6.89 -13.02
N PRO A 152 8.78 -5.61 -13.07
CA PRO A 152 9.84 -5.09 -12.22
C PRO A 152 9.37 -4.94 -10.76
N GLY A 153 10.31 -5.02 -9.82
CA GLY A 153 10.04 -4.91 -8.38
C GLY A 153 8.93 -5.85 -7.90
N THR A 154 8.00 -5.32 -7.09
CA THR A 154 6.85 -6.10 -6.59
C THR A 154 5.88 -6.52 -7.71
N GLY A 155 6.02 -6.00 -8.93
CA GLY A 155 5.27 -6.44 -10.10
C GLY A 155 5.55 -7.90 -10.50
N ILE A 156 6.57 -8.55 -9.92
CA ILE A 156 6.85 -9.98 -10.09
C ILE A 156 5.78 -10.89 -9.46
N ALA A 157 5.03 -10.38 -8.47
CA ALA A 157 4.11 -11.18 -7.65
C ALA A 157 3.20 -12.13 -8.46
N PRO A 158 2.34 -11.66 -9.39
CA PRO A 158 1.45 -12.55 -10.10
C PRO A 158 2.18 -13.50 -11.06
N PHE A 159 3.42 -13.19 -11.45
CA PHE A 159 4.22 -14.06 -12.30
C PHE A 159 4.82 -15.23 -11.52
N ARG A 160 5.08 -15.07 -10.22
CA ARG A 160 5.35 -16.23 -9.34
C ARG A 160 4.15 -17.18 -9.32
N ALA A 161 2.93 -16.64 -9.15
CA ALA A 161 1.71 -17.44 -9.19
C ALA A 161 1.51 -18.15 -10.54
N PHE A 162 1.79 -17.45 -11.66
CA PHE A 162 1.69 -18.04 -13.00
C PHE A 162 2.68 -19.18 -13.21
N MET A 163 3.93 -19.02 -12.75
CA MET A 163 4.93 -20.09 -12.86
C MET A 163 4.54 -21.30 -12.01
N GLN A 164 4.07 -21.09 -10.77
CA GLN A 164 3.55 -22.20 -9.95
C GLN A 164 2.38 -22.93 -10.61
N GLN A 165 1.43 -22.19 -11.20
CA GLN A 165 0.30 -22.80 -11.90
C GLN A 165 0.77 -23.63 -13.11
N ARG A 166 1.63 -23.07 -13.96
CA ARG A 166 2.11 -23.76 -15.16
C ARG A 166 2.96 -24.99 -14.85
N ASP A 167 3.73 -24.95 -13.76
CA ASP A 167 4.51 -26.09 -13.29
C ASP A 167 3.59 -27.20 -12.79
N ALA A 168 2.62 -26.87 -11.92
CA ALA A 168 1.63 -27.81 -11.41
C ALA A 168 0.78 -28.47 -12.52
N ASP A 169 0.45 -27.72 -13.58
CA ASP A 169 -0.30 -28.22 -14.74
C ASP A 169 0.58 -29.01 -15.74
N GLY A 170 1.91 -29.02 -15.57
CA GLY A 170 2.84 -29.62 -16.52
C GLY A 170 2.80 -28.95 -17.91
N ALA A 171 2.55 -27.65 -17.98
CA ALA A 171 2.33 -26.92 -19.22
C ALA A 171 3.61 -26.82 -20.08
N GLY A 172 3.55 -27.27 -21.34
CA GLY A 172 4.69 -27.30 -22.26
C GLY A 172 5.03 -25.97 -22.94
N GLY A 173 4.11 -24.99 -22.90
CA GLY A 173 4.31 -23.69 -23.54
C GLY A 173 5.42 -22.86 -22.89
N LYS A 174 6.13 -22.09 -23.72
CA LYS A 174 7.30 -21.31 -23.29
C LYS A 174 6.91 -20.19 -22.31
N ASN A 175 7.81 -19.90 -21.37
CA ASN A 175 7.70 -18.81 -20.41
C ASN A 175 8.91 -17.87 -20.56
N TRP A 176 8.67 -16.57 -20.61
CA TRP A 176 9.75 -15.58 -20.60
C TRP A 176 9.44 -14.47 -19.61
N LEU A 177 10.30 -14.30 -18.61
CA LEU A 177 10.21 -13.23 -17.61
C LEU A 177 11.22 -12.12 -17.91
N PHE A 178 10.74 -10.88 -17.93
CA PHE A 178 11.53 -9.66 -17.82
C PHE A 178 11.35 -9.10 -16.42
N PHE A 179 12.43 -9.19 -15.64
CA PHE A 179 12.51 -8.64 -14.28
C PHE A 179 13.57 -7.54 -14.22
N GLY A 180 13.35 -6.57 -13.35
CA GLY A 180 14.30 -5.50 -13.09
C GLY A 180 14.09 -4.92 -11.70
N ASN A 181 15.20 -4.62 -11.04
CA ASN A 181 15.27 -3.93 -9.76
C ASN A 181 16.64 -3.22 -9.63
N PRO A 182 16.84 -2.32 -8.65
CA PRO A 182 18.05 -1.50 -8.57
C PRO A 182 19.35 -2.29 -8.52
N HIS A 183 19.44 -3.33 -7.67
CA HIS A 183 20.67 -4.09 -7.46
C HIS A 183 20.47 -5.60 -7.59
N PHE A 184 21.29 -6.26 -8.40
CA PHE A 184 21.21 -7.71 -8.61
C PHE A 184 21.40 -8.53 -7.33
N THR A 185 22.33 -8.12 -6.46
CA THR A 185 22.70 -8.89 -5.26
C THR A 185 21.78 -8.70 -4.07
N GLU A 186 20.93 -7.68 -4.10
CA GLU A 186 20.08 -7.29 -2.96
C GLU A 186 18.59 -7.40 -3.29
N ASP A 187 18.22 -7.11 -4.54
CA ASP A 187 16.85 -6.90 -4.94
C ASP A 187 16.34 -7.94 -5.96
N PHE A 188 17.07 -9.03 -6.21
CA PHE A 188 16.58 -10.10 -7.08
C PHE A 188 15.58 -11.00 -6.35
N LEU A 189 14.33 -10.53 -6.32
CA LEU A 189 13.25 -11.18 -5.60
C LEU A 189 12.99 -12.60 -6.13
N TYR A 190 12.91 -13.57 -5.22
CA TYR A 190 12.66 -14.99 -5.50
C TYR A 190 13.75 -15.69 -6.34
N GLN A 191 15.01 -15.24 -6.26
CA GLN A 191 16.15 -15.92 -6.89
C GLN A 191 16.45 -17.30 -6.28
#